data_AF-A0A5C5X033-F1
#
_entry.id   AF-A0A5C5X033-F1
#
_cell.length_a   1.000
_cell.length_b   1.000
_cell.length_c   1.000
_cell.angle_alpha   90.00
_cell.angle_beta   90.00
_cell.angle_gamma   90.00
#
_symmetry.space_group_name_H-M   'P 1'
#
loop_
_entity.id
_entity.type
_entity.pdbx_description
1 polymer ?
#
loop_
_entity_poly.entity_id
_entity_poly.type
_entity_poly.pdbx_seq_one_letter_code
_entity_poly.pdbx_strand_id
1 'polypeptide(L)'
;MRNLYESLSEKDRRRYAAIEASKLGHGGIGYVAELFGCHPDTITRGKRDLQNLPHDEAQGRVRKKGEAADLLAKPSRGSSMRLKLKSRRKQLDRRSTMVKSGPASGCE
;
A
#
# COMPACT_ATOMS: atom_id res chain seq x y z
N MET A 1 9.11 15.42 -2.09
CA MET A 1 8.59 14.90 -3.37
C MET A 1 7.73 13.63 -3.21
N ARG A 2 8.11 12.65 -2.36
CA ARG A 2 7.31 11.43 -2.14
C ARG A 2 5.86 11.66 -1.69
N ASN A 3 5.62 12.55 -0.72
CA ASN A 3 4.25 12.85 -0.25
C ASN A 3 3.35 13.41 -1.38
N LEU A 4 3.91 14.24 -2.26
CA LEU A 4 3.18 14.72 -3.44
C LEU A 4 2.86 13.54 -4.35
N TYR A 5 3.86 12.74 -4.69
CA TYR A 5 3.69 11.56 -5.54
C TYR A 5 2.59 10.62 -5.01
N GLU A 6 2.54 10.36 -3.71
CA GLU A 6 1.51 9.51 -3.10
C GLU A 6 0.11 10.10 -3.14
N SER A 7 -0.01 11.44 -3.11
CA SER A 7 -1.30 12.14 -3.20
C SER A 7 -1.89 12.22 -4.62
N LEU A 8 -1.08 11.95 -5.64
CA LEU A 8 -1.47 12.07 -7.04
C LEU A 8 -2.32 10.88 -7.51
N SER A 9 -3.17 11.15 -8.51
CA SER A 9 -3.86 10.07 -9.24
C SER A 9 -2.84 9.17 -9.94
N GLU A 10 -3.20 7.92 -10.25
CA GLU A 10 -2.29 7.00 -10.93
C GLU A 10 -1.73 7.58 -12.25
N LYS A 11 -2.57 8.26 -13.04
CA LYS A 11 -2.14 8.89 -14.29
C LYS A 11 -1.10 9.97 -14.05
N ASP A 12 -1.34 10.81 -13.04
CA ASP A 12 -0.46 11.93 -12.72
C ASP A 12 0.84 11.43 -12.08
N ARG A 13 0.80 10.34 -11.31
CA ARG A 13 2.01 9.66 -10.81
C ARG A 13 2.92 9.21 -11.94
N ARG A 14 2.38 8.56 -12.99
CA ARG A 14 3.17 8.12 -14.16
C ARG A 14 3.85 9.30 -14.84
N ARG A 15 3.10 10.36 -15.12
CA ARG A 15 3.60 11.58 -15.78
C ARG A 15 4.64 12.29 -14.91
N TYR A 16 4.36 12.43 -13.62
CA TYR A 16 5.26 13.07 -12.67
C TYR A 16 6.59 12.31 -12.55
N ALA A 17 6.55 10.98 -12.41
CA ALA A 17 7.76 10.16 -12.38
C ALA A 17 8.57 10.28 -13.69
N ALA A 18 7.90 10.37 -14.84
CA ALA A 18 8.56 10.61 -16.12
C ALA A 18 9.24 11.99 -16.19
N ILE A 19 8.62 13.04 -15.65
CA ILE A 19 9.22 14.38 -15.56
C ILE A 19 10.46 14.34 -14.67
N GLU A 20 10.36 13.80 -13.46
CA GLU A 20 11.49 13.73 -12.52
C GLU A 20 12.65 12.91 -13.09
N ALA A 21 12.35 11.78 -13.75
CA ALA A 21 13.38 10.96 -14.40
C ALA A 21 14.07 11.68 -15.57
N SER A 22 13.34 12.53 -16.30
CA SER A 22 13.89 13.27 -17.44
C SER A 22 14.83 14.39 -17.01
N LYS A 23 14.65 14.96 -15.81
CA LYS A 23 15.57 15.96 -15.24
C LYS A 23 16.96 15.40 -14.92
N LEU A 24 17.05 14.09 -14.65
CA LEU A 24 18.28 13.43 -14.20
C LEU A 24 19.13 12.85 -15.34
N GLY A 25 18.60 12.78 -16.57
CA GLY A 25 19.33 12.26 -17.72
C GLY A 25 19.52 10.73 -17.69
N HIS A 26 20.74 10.27 -17.97
CA HIS A 26 21.05 8.83 -18.05
C HIS A 26 20.95 8.16 -16.68
N GLY A 27 20.25 7.02 -16.59
CA GLY A 27 20.01 6.33 -15.32
C GLY A 27 18.89 6.93 -14.45
N GLY A 28 18.35 8.09 -14.80
CA GLY A 28 17.27 8.75 -14.05
C GLY A 28 16.01 7.89 -13.90
N ILE A 29 15.73 7.02 -14.88
CA ILE A 29 14.59 6.08 -14.80
C ILE A 29 14.78 5.09 -13.65
N GLY A 30 15.95 4.47 -13.53
CA GLY A 30 16.23 3.51 -12.47
C GLY A 30 16.17 4.16 -11.09
N TYR A 31 16.82 5.32 -10.96
CA TYR A 31 16.80 6.09 -9.72
C TYR A 31 15.39 6.48 -9.27
N VAL A 32 14.57 7.00 -10.18
CA VAL A 32 13.20 7.43 -9.84
C VAL A 32 12.28 6.23 -9.58
N ALA A 33 12.49 5.11 -10.29
CA ALA A 33 11.76 3.86 -10.05
C ALA A 33 11.99 3.36 -8.62
N GLU A 34 13.24 3.38 -8.16
CA GLU A 34 13.60 3.01 -6.78
C GLU A 34 13.04 4.02 -5.76
N LEU A 35 13.18 5.32 -6.01
CA LEU A 35 12.72 6.38 -5.11
C LEU A 35 11.20 6.34 -4.87
N PHE A 36 10.42 6.06 -5.92
CA PHE A 36 8.96 6.01 -5.87
C PHE A 36 8.38 4.59 -5.71
N GLY A 37 9.22 3.56 -5.70
CA GLY A 37 8.80 2.17 -5.60
C GLY A 37 7.89 1.74 -6.76
N CYS A 38 8.15 2.23 -7.97
CA CYS A 38 7.38 1.90 -9.16
C CYS A 38 8.24 1.19 -10.22
N HIS A 39 7.59 0.52 -11.18
CA HIS A 39 8.32 -0.18 -12.23
C HIS A 39 8.91 0.82 -13.23
N PRO A 40 10.12 0.61 -13.77
CA PRO A 40 10.70 1.45 -14.82
C PRO A 40 9.77 1.66 -16.03
N ASP A 41 8.97 0.65 -16.37
CA ASP A 41 7.98 0.75 -17.46
C ASP A 41 6.87 1.77 -17.15
N THR A 42 6.53 1.97 -15.88
CA THR A 42 5.57 3.00 -15.44
C THR A 42 6.07 4.39 -15.83
N ILE A 43 7.38 4.63 -15.69
CA ILE A 43 8.05 5.89 -16.05
C ILE A 43 8.14 6.02 -17.58
N THR A 44 8.49 4.93 -18.27
CA THR A 44 8.51 4.90 -19.75
C THR A 44 7.13 5.15 -20.34
N ARG A 45 6.08 4.59 -19.74
CA ARG A 45 4.70 4.88 -20.12
C ARG A 45 4.35 6.34 -19.85
N GLY A 46 4.73 6.87 -18.69
CA GLY A 46 4.56 8.28 -18.36
C GLY A 46 5.21 9.22 -19.38
N LYS A 47 6.37 8.87 -19.94
CA LYS A 47 7.02 9.65 -21.03
C LYS A 47 6.15 9.69 -22.29
N ARG A 48 5.55 8.56 -22.68
CA ARG A 48 4.60 8.50 -23.81
C ARG A 48 3.32 9.28 -23.50
N ASP A 49 2.82 9.17 -22.26
CA ASP A 49 1.63 9.91 -21.82
C ASP A 49 1.86 11.43 -21.89
N LEU A 50 3.08 11.92 -21.60
CA LEU A 50 3.45 13.33 -21.75
C LEU A 50 3.49 13.78 -23.22
N GLN A 51 3.96 12.95 -24.13
CA GLN A 51 3.99 13.26 -25.57
C GLN A 51 2.58 13.39 -26.17
N ASN A 52 1.59 12.74 -25.54
CA ASN A 52 0.20 12.76 -25.98
C ASN A 52 -0.63 13.88 -25.32
N LEU A 53 -0.06 14.70 -24.42
CA LEU A 53 -0.76 15.87 -23.88
C LEU A 53 -0.94 16.95 -24.98
N PRO A 54 -2.11 17.63 -25.05
CA PRO A 54 -3.20 17.64 -24.07
C PRO A 54 -4.29 16.57 -24.26
N HIS A 55 -4.14 15.65 -25.22
CA HIS A 55 -5.15 14.62 -25.51
C HIS A 55 -5.11 13.50 -24.45
N ASP A 56 -5.78 13.73 -23.32
CA ASP A 56 -5.94 12.73 -22.27
C ASP A 56 -7.13 11.83 -22.60
N GLU A 57 -6.87 10.65 -23.19
CA GLU A 57 -7.90 9.63 -23.51
C GLU A 57 -8.75 9.21 -22.30
N ALA A 58 -8.35 9.60 -21.09
CA ALA A 58 -9.02 9.23 -19.87
C ALA A 58 -9.58 10.45 -19.10
N GLN A 59 -9.51 11.68 -19.64
CA GLN A 59 -10.40 12.79 -19.28
C GLN A 59 -11.84 12.36 -19.62
N GLY A 60 -12.63 12.00 -18.62
CA GLY A 60 -14.01 11.51 -18.81
C GLY A 60 -14.26 10.07 -18.37
N ARG A 61 -13.20 9.27 -18.15
CA ARG A 61 -13.30 7.92 -17.54
C ARG A 61 -13.00 7.91 -16.04
N VAL A 62 -12.99 9.08 -15.39
CA VAL A 62 -12.74 9.20 -13.95
C VAL A 62 -14.04 8.88 -13.21
N ARG A 63 -14.16 7.66 -12.66
CA ARG A 63 -15.28 7.31 -11.77
C ARG A 63 -15.26 8.22 -10.54
N LYS A 64 -16.39 8.86 -10.23
CA LYS A 64 -16.63 9.41 -8.89
C LYS A 64 -16.62 8.26 -7.88
N LYS A 65 -16.00 8.47 -6.71
CA LYS A 65 -16.07 7.53 -5.60
C LYS A 65 -17.55 7.36 -5.25
N GLY A 66 -18.06 6.14 -5.32
CA GLY A 66 -19.45 5.84 -4.96
C GLY A 66 -19.67 6.08 -3.48
N GLU A 67 -20.78 6.75 -3.16
CA GLU A 67 -21.20 7.13 -1.80
C GLU A 67 -21.30 5.93 -0.84
N ALA A 68 -21.46 4.72 -1.38
CA ALA A 68 -21.49 3.47 -0.63
C ALA A 68 -20.17 3.10 0.08
N ALA A 69 -19.02 3.62 -0.37
CA ALA A 69 -17.73 3.33 0.27
C ALA A 69 -17.62 3.96 1.67
N ASP A 70 -18.31 5.08 1.91
CA ASP A 70 -18.33 5.75 3.22
C ASP A 70 -19.25 5.05 4.22
N LEU A 71 -20.31 4.40 3.73
CA LEU A 71 -21.24 3.64 4.58
C LEU A 71 -20.64 2.31 5.08
N LEU A 72 -19.73 1.70 4.32
CA LEU A 72 -19.03 0.45 4.67
C LEU A 72 -17.76 0.66 5.52
N ALA A 73 -17.24 1.88 5.62
CA ALA A 73 -16.01 2.19 6.36
C ALA A 73 -16.22 2.38 7.87
N LYS A 74 -17.46 2.36 8.37
CA LYS A 74 -17.74 2.44 9.82
C LYS A 74 -17.57 1.03 10.44
N PRO A 75 -16.60 0.81 11.34
CA PRO A 75 -16.51 -0.46 12.05
C PRO A 75 -17.77 -0.66 12.90
N SER A 76 -18.52 -1.74 12.65
CA SER A 76 -19.67 -2.11 13.46
C SER A 76 -19.21 -2.36 14.92
N ARG A 77 -19.93 -1.79 15.89
CA ARG A 77 -19.62 -1.86 17.34
C ARG A 77 -19.46 -3.30 17.88
N GLY A 78 -19.85 -4.33 17.12
CA GLY A 78 -19.68 -5.75 17.47
C GLY A 78 -18.28 -6.35 17.19
N SER A 79 -17.44 -5.70 16.36
CA SER A 79 -16.13 -6.27 15.98
C SER A 79 -15.09 -6.22 17.11
N SER A 80 -15.26 -5.34 18.10
CA SER A 80 -14.37 -5.18 19.25
C SER A 80 -14.41 -6.37 20.23
N MET A 81 -15.60 -6.96 20.46
CA MET A 81 -15.73 -8.12 21.36
C MET A 81 -15.12 -9.39 20.76
N ARG A 82 -15.29 -9.63 19.45
CA ARG A 82 -14.78 -10.84 18.79
C ARG A 82 -13.25 -10.87 18.76
N LEU A 83 -12.60 -9.72 18.61
CA LEU A 83 -11.14 -9.58 18.70
C LEU A 83 -10.63 -9.76 20.14
N LYS A 84 -11.32 -9.19 21.14
CA LYS A 84 -10.99 -9.42 22.57
C LYS A 84 -11.14 -10.88 23.00
N LEU A 85 -12.13 -11.61 22.48
CA LEU A 85 -12.31 -13.02 22.82
C LEU A 85 -11.22 -13.91 22.17
N LYS A 86 -10.82 -13.60 20.93
CA LYS A 86 -9.71 -14.29 20.24
C LYS A 86 -8.36 -14.06 20.94
N SER A 87 -8.08 -12.85 21.42
CA SER A 87 -6.84 -12.58 22.17
C SER A 87 -6.83 -13.30 23.52
N ARG A 88 -7.98 -13.35 24.22
CA ARG A 88 -8.13 -14.13 25.47
C ARG A 88 -7.88 -15.63 25.28
N ARG A 89 -8.41 -16.24 24.21
CA ARG A 89 -8.13 -17.66 23.89
C ARG A 89 -6.64 -17.91 23.64
N LYS A 90 -5.97 -17.03 22.87
CA LYS A 90 -4.53 -17.17 22.58
C LYS A 90 -3.64 -17.05 23.83
N GLN A 91 -4.04 -16.22 24.80
CA GLN A 91 -3.34 -16.10 26.08
C GLN A 91 -3.49 -17.35 26.96
N LEU A 92 -4.70 -17.92 27.03
CA LEU A 92 -4.95 -19.14 27.79
C LEU A 92 -4.21 -20.34 27.22
N ASP A 93 -4.13 -20.45 25.89
CA ASP A 93 -3.41 -21.53 25.21
C ASP A 93 -1.89 -21.45 25.48
N ARG A 94 -1.30 -20.24 25.38
CA ARG A 94 0.10 -19.99 25.77
C ARG A 94 0.37 -20.33 27.25
N ARG A 95 -0.55 -20.00 28.14
CA ARG A 95 -0.42 -20.30 29.58
C ARG A 95 -0.52 -21.81 29.85
N SER A 96 -1.34 -22.53 29.09
CA SER A 96 -1.46 -23.99 29.18
C SER A 96 -0.21 -24.70 28.66
N THR A 97 0.44 -24.19 27.61
CA THR A 97 1.72 -24.75 27.12
C THR A 97 2.87 -24.62 28.12
N MET A 98 2.88 -23.57 28.97
CA MET A 98 3.92 -23.39 30.01
C MET A 98 3.71 -24.28 31.24
N VAL A 99 2.47 -24.71 31.53
CA VAL A 99 2.17 -25.60 32.67
C VAL A 99 2.46 -27.08 32.33
N LYS A 100 2.42 -27.45 31.04
CA LYS A 100 2.75 -28.83 30.60
C LYS A 100 4.24 -29.13 30.56
N SER A 101 5.11 -28.13 30.57
CA SER A 101 6.56 -28.28 30.73
C SER A 101 6.97 -28.03 32.19
N GLY A 102 6.55 -28.91 33.09
CA GLY A 102 7.13 -28.97 34.44
C GLY A 102 8.60 -29.40 34.36
N PRO A 103 9.48 -29.00 35.29
CA PRO A 103 10.87 -29.41 35.26
C PRO A 103 10.91 -30.93 35.48
N ALA A 104 11.61 -31.65 34.60
CA ALA A 104 12.00 -33.03 34.86
C ALA A 104 12.98 -33.02 36.04
N SER A 105 12.45 -33.20 37.25
CA SER A 105 13.26 -33.42 38.45
C SER A 105 13.80 -34.85 38.44
N GLY A 106 15.11 -34.98 38.31
CA GLY A 106 15.97 -35.91 39.05
C GLY A 106 15.78 -37.43 38.85
N CYS A 107 16.78 -38.03 38.19
CA CYS A 107 17.39 -39.37 38.37
C CYS A 107 18.73 -39.26 37.62
N GLU A 108 19.94 -39.52 38.14
CA GLU A 108 20.50 -40.17 39.34
C GLU A 108 21.73 -39.37 39.81
#